data_AF-A0A4J1YWC1-F1
#
_entry.id   AF-A0A4J1YWC1-F1
#
_cell.length_a   1.000
_cell.length_b   1.000
_cell.length_c   1.000
_cell.angle_alpha   90.00
_cell.angle_beta   90.00
_cell.angle_gamma   90.00
#
_symmetry.space_group_name_H-M   'P 1'
#
loop_
_entity.id
_entity.type
_entity.pdbx_description
1 polymer ?
#
loop_
_entity_poly.entity_id
_entity_poly.type
_entity_poly.pdbx_seq_one_letter_code
_entity_poly.pdbx_strand_id
1 'polypeptide(L)'
;MYGVRKLIVADYDIIEPSNLNRQILYTESDVGKEKINVLSEKIHKYNSDVQVVPISIKVSSVEELEKIVAEYGSIDFIVKAIDTPIDIIKIVNQFAVSHKISYISGGFNGCYLIIDNIYIPTIGSCFGCRNINKDINKYTLSDKTKWPTTPEMPAILGGIMTNLIIKIFLGCYNETLIDNAYVYNMRNHALSQEKYVLENGECPICKKNNKVKDNNIRAKTFIRSVCFCLLSGGVAFYLLLGSSLL
;
A
#
# COMPACT_ATOMS: atom_id res chain seq x y z
N MET A 1 15.60 -11.90 2.44
CA MET A 1 14.27 -11.27 2.42
C MET A 1 13.84 -10.90 3.83
N TYR A 2 13.08 -9.82 4.03
CA TYR A 2 12.60 -9.34 5.34
C TYR A 2 11.60 -10.28 6.06
N GLY A 3 11.66 -11.59 5.80
CA GLY A 3 10.84 -12.61 6.47
C GLY A 3 9.46 -12.88 5.88
N VAL A 4 9.01 -12.14 4.86
CA VAL A 4 7.70 -12.39 4.22
C VAL A 4 7.74 -13.70 3.42
N ARG A 5 7.01 -14.74 3.86
CA ARG A 5 7.04 -16.05 3.20
C ARG A 5 5.94 -16.23 2.15
N LYS A 6 4.81 -15.54 2.31
CA LYS A 6 3.65 -15.66 1.43
C LYS A 6 3.22 -14.27 0.96
N LEU A 7 3.13 -14.11 -0.36
CA LEU A 7 2.63 -12.94 -1.05
C LEU A 7 1.38 -13.32 -1.83
N ILE A 8 0.21 -12.88 -1.37
CA ILE A 8 -1.01 -12.98 -2.15
C ILE A 8 -1.08 -11.74 -3.04
N VAL A 9 -1.16 -11.92 -4.36
CA VAL A 9 -1.19 -10.80 -5.31
C VAL A 9 -2.49 -10.83 -6.10
N ALA A 10 -3.33 -9.82 -5.89
CA ALA A 10 -4.58 -9.63 -6.62
C ALA A 10 -4.41 -8.49 -7.64
N ASP A 11 -4.50 -8.81 -8.93
CA ASP A 11 -4.51 -7.89 -10.08
C ASP A 11 -5.14 -8.65 -11.26
N TYR A 12 -5.77 -7.95 -12.21
CA TYR A 12 -6.43 -8.55 -13.38
C TYR A 12 -5.86 -8.03 -14.71
N ASP A 13 -4.90 -7.12 -14.66
CA ASP A 13 -4.38 -6.45 -15.85
C ASP A 13 -3.44 -7.35 -16.66
N ILE A 14 -3.42 -7.07 -17.96
CA ILE A 14 -2.43 -7.56 -18.91
C ILE A 14 -1.27 -6.55 -18.99
N ILE A 15 -0.06 -7.05 -19.21
CA ILE A 15 1.13 -6.21 -19.40
C ILE A 15 1.03 -5.52 -20.76
N GLU A 16 1.08 -4.18 -20.73
CA GLU A 16 1.11 -3.33 -21.92
C GLU A 16 2.49 -2.69 -22.12
N PRO A 17 2.87 -2.29 -23.35
CA PRO A 17 4.10 -1.53 -23.59
C PRO A 17 4.19 -0.25 -22.74
N SER A 18 3.05 0.39 -22.49
CA SER A 18 2.91 1.58 -21.65
C SER A 18 3.31 1.36 -20.19
N ASN A 19 3.42 0.11 -19.72
CA ASN A 19 3.76 -0.24 -18.35
C ASN A 19 5.28 -0.35 -18.13
N LEU A 20 6.03 -0.66 -19.19
CA LEU A 20 7.47 -0.95 -19.11
C LEU A 20 8.31 0.24 -18.65
N ASN A 21 7.80 1.46 -18.83
CA ASN A 21 8.48 2.68 -18.40
C ASN A 21 8.59 2.82 -16.86
N ARG A 22 7.79 2.10 -16.08
CA ARG A 22 7.71 2.28 -14.62
C ARG A 22 7.58 0.98 -13.81
N GLN A 23 7.13 -0.09 -14.44
CA GLN A 23 6.98 -1.41 -13.81
C GLN A 23 8.20 -2.26 -14.15
N ILE A 24 9.30 -2.00 -13.45
CA ILE A 24 10.65 -2.54 -13.73
C ILE A 24 10.74 -4.08 -13.73
N LEU A 25 9.73 -4.76 -13.20
CA LEU A 25 9.67 -6.21 -13.21
C LEU A 25 9.24 -6.77 -14.56
N TYR A 26 8.71 -5.98 -15.50
CA TYR A 26 8.26 -6.47 -16.81
C TYR A 26 9.23 -6.09 -17.93
N THR A 27 9.32 -6.94 -18.95
CA THR A 27 10.14 -6.72 -20.14
C THR A 27 9.29 -6.77 -21.40
N GLU A 28 9.83 -6.36 -22.55
CA GLU A 28 9.12 -6.38 -23.84
C GLU A 28 8.58 -7.78 -24.19
N SER A 29 9.31 -8.84 -23.82
CA SER A 29 8.91 -10.24 -23.99
C SER A 29 7.68 -10.66 -23.15
N ASP A 30 7.24 -9.82 -22.22
CA ASP A 30 6.13 -10.12 -21.33
C ASP A 30 4.83 -9.42 -21.75
N VAL A 31 4.89 -8.51 -22.72
CA VAL A 31 3.72 -7.81 -23.24
C VAL A 31 2.67 -8.82 -23.72
N GLY A 32 1.41 -8.61 -23.32
CA GLY A 32 0.30 -9.51 -23.62
C GLY A 32 0.08 -10.63 -22.60
N LYS A 33 0.96 -10.80 -21.61
CA LYS A 33 0.78 -11.76 -20.50
C LYS A 33 0.10 -11.10 -19.30
N GLU A 34 -0.55 -11.91 -18.46
CA GLU A 34 -1.09 -11.44 -17.17
C GLU A 34 0.04 -10.98 -16.25
N LYS A 35 -0.13 -9.79 -15.65
CA LYS A 35 0.85 -9.17 -14.74
C LYS A 35 1.22 -10.08 -13.58
N ILE A 36 0.22 -10.71 -12.98
CA ILE A 36 0.37 -11.56 -11.79
C ILE A 36 1.19 -12.81 -12.06
N ASN A 37 1.07 -13.42 -13.24
CA ASN A 37 1.78 -14.65 -13.59
C ASN A 37 3.26 -14.36 -13.80
N VAL A 38 3.58 -13.33 -14.60
CA VAL A 38 4.96 -12.91 -14.83
C VAL A 38 5.62 -12.42 -13.54
N LEU A 39 4.88 -11.70 -12.70
CA LEU A 39 5.36 -11.27 -11.38
C LEU A 39 5.70 -12.47 -10.50
N SER A 40 4.82 -13.45 -10.41
CA SER A 40 5.00 -14.68 -9.63
C SER A 40 6.25 -15.43 -10.09
N GLU A 41 6.39 -15.67 -11.40
CA GLU A 41 7.57 -16.32 -11.97
C GLU A 41 8.87 -15.57 -11.67
N LYS A 42 8.87 -14.23 -11.78
CA LYS A 42 10.06 -13.42 -11.56
C LYS A 42 10.45 -13.40 -10.08
N ILE A 43 9.50 -13.20 -9.17
CA ILE A 43 9.77 -13.26 -7.73
C ILE A 43 10.31 -14.64 -7.34
N HIS A 44 9.71 -15.72 -7.85
CA HIS A 44 10.17 -17.08 -7.56
C HIS A 44 11.61 -17.33 -8.04
N LYS A 45 11.99 -16.79 -9.21
CA LYS A 45 13.38 -16.82 -9.70
C LYS A 45 14.35 -16.04 -8.82
N TYR A 46 13.91 -14.92 -8.22
CA TYR A 46 14.73 -14.13 -7.31
C TYR A 46 14.88 -14.77 -5.93
N ASN A 47 13.81 -15.36 -5.41
CA ASN A 47 13.83 -16.03 -4.11
C ASN A 47 12.75 -17.13 -4.06
N SER A 48 13.19 -18.38 -4.12
CA SER A 48 12.32 -19.56 -4.09
C SER A 48 11.63 -19.80 -2.74
N ASP A 49 12.13 -19.18 -1.66
CA ASP A 49 11.53 -19.28 -0.32
C ASP A 49 10.22 -18.48 -0.19
N VAL A 50 9.88 -17.69 -1.22
CA VAL A 50 8.67 -16.89 -1.28
C VAL A 50 7.62 -17.63 -2.08
N GLN A 51 6.50 -17.91 -1.42
CA GLN A 51 5.30 -18.35 -2.09
C GLN A 51 4.52 -17.14 -2.60
N VAL A 52 4.47 -16.97 -3.91
CA VAL A 52 3.57 -15.99 -4.56
C VAL A 52 2.30 -16.71 -5.00
N VAL A 53 1.16 -16.17 -4.59
CA VAL A 53 -0.18 -16.68 -4.94
C VAL A 53 -0.84 -15.63 -5.83
N PRO A 54 -0.81 -15.80 -7.17
CA PRO A 54 -1.47 -14.89 -8.10
C PRO A 54 -2.98 -15.14 -8.12
N ILE A 55 -3.78 -14.07 -8.04
CA ILE A 55 -5.24 -14.12 -8.13
C ILE A 55 -5.68 -13.13 -9.21
N SER A 56 -6.23 -13.66 -10.31
CA SER A 56 -6.75 -12.84 -11.42
C SER A 56 -8.12 -12.27 -11.04
N ILE A 57 -8.13 -11.11 -10.39
CA ILE A 57 -9.35 -10.51 -9.85
C ILE A 57 -9.29 -8.98 -9.87
N LYS A 58 -10.41 -8.37 -10.23
CA LYS A 58 -10.62 -6.93 -10.06
C LYS A 58 -11.25 -6.67 -8.70
N VAL A 59 -10.45 -6.18 -7.76
CA VAL A 59 -10.96 -5.78 -6.44
C VAL A 59 -11.77 -4.49 -6.58
N SER A 60 -13.09 -4.60 -6.53
CA SER A 60 -14.01 -3.46 -6.61
C SER A 60 -15.05 -3.43 -5.49
N SER A 61 -14.99 -4.38 -4.54
CA SER A 61 -15.91 -4.42 -3.40
C SER A 61 -15.28 -5.15 -2.22
N VAL A 62 -15.91 -5.03 -1.05
CA VAL A 62 -15.46 -5.72 0.17
C VAL A 62 -15.61 -7.23 -0.01
N GLU A 63 -16.69 -7.68 -0.66
CA GLU A 63 -16.99 -9.09 -0.90
C GLU A 63 -15.89 -9.80 -1.70
N GLU A 64 -15.24 -9.12 -2.64
CA GLU A 64 -14.09 -9.71 -3.35
C GLU A 64 -12.87 -9.91 -2.44
N LEU A 65 -12.64 -9.00 -1.47
CA LEU A 65 -11.60 -9.19 -0.45
C LEU A 65 -11.96 -10.31 0.52
N GLU A 66 -13.24 -10.46 0.88
CA GLU A 66 -13.73 -11.58 1.70
C GLU A 66 -13.46 -12.93 1.04
N LYS A 67 -13.71 -13.05 -0.28
CA LYS A 67 -13.41 -14.29 -1.02
C LYS A 67 -11.93 -14.66 -0.95
N ILE A 68 -11.04 -13.67 -1.07
CA ILE A 68 -9.60 -13.90 -0.98
C ILE A 68 -9.22 -14.46 0.41
N VAL A 69 -9.75 -13.90 1.49
CA VAL A 69 -9.47 -14.42 2.85
C VAL A 69 -10.10 -15.79 3.07
N ALA A 70 -11.32 -16.01 2.58
CA ALA A 70 -12.00 -17.30 2.68
C ALA A 70 -11.21 -18.42 1.98
N GLU A 71 -10.60 -18.14 0.83
CA GLU A 71 -9.85 -19.10 0.04
C GLU A 71 -8.41 -19.30 0.54
N TYR A 72 -7.71 -18.22 0.87
CA TYR A 72 -6.26 -18.25 1.12
C TYR A 72 -5.86 -18.09 2.58
N GLY A 73 -6.83 -17.89 3.47
CA GLY A 73 -6.66 -17.80 4.91
C GLY A 73 -6.36 -16.37 5.41
N SER A 74 -5.75 -16.30 6.60
CA SER A 74 -5.49 -15.03 7.27
C SER A 74 -4.47 -14.16 6.55
N ILE A 75 -4.78 -12.86 6.44
CA ILE A 75 -3.87 -11.82 5.97
C ILE A 75 -3.40 -11.02 7.18
N ASP A 76 -2.10 -10.86 7.35
CA ASP A 76 -1.57 -10.07 8.47
C ASP A 76 -1.37 -8.59 8.12
N PHE A 77 -1.16 -8.30 6.83
CA PHE A 77 -0.90 -6.95 6.34
C PHE A 77 -1.37 -6.76 4.90
N ILE A 78 -1.96 -5.60 4.58
CA ILE A 78 -2.40 -5.24 3.22
C ILE A 78 -1.54 -4.08 2.68
N VAL A 79 -0.99 -4.26 1.49
CA VAL A 79 -0.41 -3.16 0.71
C VAL A 79 -1.39 -2.79 -0.38
N LYS A 80 -2.00 -1.61 -0.25
CA LYS A 80 -2.88 -1.06 -1.28
C LYS A 80 -2.06 -0.26 -2.27
N ALA A 81 -2.01 -0.74 -3.51
CA ALA A 81 -1.39 -0.06 -4.64
C ALA A 81 -2.34 -0.02 -5.85
N ILE A 82 -3.65 0.10 -5.61
CA ILE A 82 -4.69 0.15 -6.65
C ILE A 82 -5.14 1.60 -6.90
N ASP A 83 -5.25 2.05 -8.15
CA ASP A 83 -5.78 3.38 -8.47
C ASP A 83 -7.29 3.41 -8.75
N THR A 84 -7.85 2.30 -9.21
CA THR A 84 -9.22 2.21 -9.73
C THR A 84 -9.99 1.04 -9.10
N PRO A 85 -11.23 1.26 -8.62
CA PRO A 85 -12.00 2.50 -8.66
C PRO A 85 -11.47 3.58 -7.71
N ILE A 86 -11.87 4.84 -7.92
CA ILE A 86 -11.33 5.99 -7.17
C ILE A 86 -11.56 5.88 -5.65
N ASP A 87 -12.57 5.13 -5.24
CA ASP A 87 -12.95 4.88 -3.86
C ASP A 87 -12.41 3.56 -3.30
N ILE A 88 -11.50 2.87 -4.01
CA ILE A 88 -10.88 1.61 -3.57
C ILE A 88 -10.28 1.68 -2.17
N ILE A 89 -9.75 2.85 -1.77
CA ILE A 89 -9.23 3.05 -0.42
C ILE A 89 -10.32 2.92 0.66
N LYS A 90 -11.57 3.32 0.36
CA LYS A 90 -12.69 3.15 1.29
C LYS A 90 -13.04 1.66 1.45
N ILE A 91 -13.04 0.92 0.34
CA ILE A 91 -13.28 -0.54 0.31
C ILE A 91 -12.21 -1.26 1.14
N VAL A 92 -10.93 -1.03 0.84
CA VAL A 92 -9.80 -1.63 1.57
C VAL A 92 -9.85 -1.25 3.05
N ASN A 93 -10.12 0.02 3.37
CA ASN A 93 -10.23 0.46 4.75
C ASN A 93 -11.37 -0.22 5.51
N GLN A 94 -12.56 -0.33 4.90
CA GLN A 94 -13.70 -1.00 5.52
C GLN A 94 -13.38 -2.46 5.84
N PHE A 95 -12.82 -3.18 4.86
CA PHE A 95 -12.41 -4.57 5.01
C PHE A 95 -11.31 -4.76 6.08
N ALA A 96 -10.26 -3.93 6.02
CA ALA A 96 -9.15 -4.03 6.95
C ALA A 96 -9.55 -3.71 8.39
N VAL A 97 -10.44 -2.74 8.59
CA VAL A 97 -10.98 -2.39 9.91
C VAL A 97 -11.86 -3.53 10.46
N SER A 98 -12.74 -4.13 9.66
CA SER A 98 -13.61 -5.23 10.12
C SER A 98 -12.80 -6.46 10.54
N HIS A 99 -11.71 -6.74 9.83
CA HIS A 99 -10.82 -7.89 10.09
C HIS A 99 -9.68 -7.60 11.06
N LYS A 100 -9.51 -6.35 11.50
CA LYS A 100 -8.34 -5.89 12.28
C LYS A 100 -7.02 -6.24 11.57
N ILE A 101 -6.94 -5.95 10.28
CA ILE A 101 -5.74 -6.13 9.45
C ILE A 101 -5.06 -4.78 9.28
N SER A 102 -3.74 -4.73 9.50
CA SER A 102 -2.98 -3.50 9.24
C SER A 102 -2.85 -3.25 7.75
N TYR A 103 -2.87 -1.99 7.32
CA TYR A 103 -2.62 -1.67 5.91
C TYR A 103 -1.86 -0.36 5.73
N ILE A 104 -1.18 -0.26 4.59
CA ILE A 104 -0.62 0.98 4.07
C ILE A 104 -1.16 1.25 2.67
N SER A 105 -1.37 2.52 2.36
CA SER A 105 -1.75 2.99 1.04
C SER A 105 -0.72 3.99 0.55
N GLY A 106 -0.50 3.99 -0.75
CA GLY A 106 0.29 5.00 -1.41
C GLY A 106 -0.25 5.26 -2.81
N GLY A 107 0.11 6.41 -3.34
CA GLY A 107 -0.18 6.75 -4.72
C GLY A 107 0.49 8.03 -5.13
N PHE A 108 0.16 8.48 -6.32
CA PHE A 108 0.61 9.77 -6.81
C PHE A 108 -0.55 10.45 -7.52
N ASN A 109 -0.62 11.77 -7.36
CA ASN A 109 -1.51 12.62 -8.12
C ASN A 109 -0.67 13.74 -8.72
N GLY A 110 -0.47 13.70 -10.03
CA GLY A 110 0.39 14.66 -10.67
C GLY A 110 1.86 14.54 -10.23
N CYS A 111 2.45 15.65 -9.80
CA CYS A 111 3.80 15.68 -9.24
C CYS A 111 3.86 15.36 -7.73
N TYR A 112 2.73 15.02 -7.10
CA TYR A 112 2.68 14.70 -5.67
C TYR A 112 2.72 13.20 -5.46
N LEU A 113 3.72 12.71 -4.71
CA LEU A 113 3.73 11.36 -4.15
C LEU A 113 3.08 11.44 -2.77
N ILE A 114 2.10 10.59 -2.55
CA ILE A 114 1.34 10.51 -1.31
C ILE A 114 1.65 9.16 -0.68
N ILE A 115 2.38 9.19 0.42
CA ILE A 115 2.59 8.04 1.30
C ILE A 115 1.57 8.21 2.41
N ASP A 116 0.51 7.41 2.35
CA ASP A 116 -0.61 7.58 3.24
C ASP A 116 -0.32 7.08 4.66
N ASN A 117 -1.17 7.47 5.60
CA ASN A 117 -1.12 6.94 6.97
C ASN A 117 -1.24 5.41 6.98
N ILE A 118 -0.57 4.81 7.97
CA ILE A 118 -0.63 3.37 8.22
C ILE A 118 -1.75 3.11 9.22
N TYR A 119 -2.74 2.33 8.77
CA TYR A 119 -3.72 1.79 9.70
C TYR A 119 -3.11 0.60 10.45
N ILE A 120 -3.05 0.71 11.77
CA ILE A 120 -2.72 -0.39 12.67
C ILE A 120 -3.90 -0.53 13.64
N PRO A 121 -4.52 -1.72 13.75
CA PRO A 121 -5.64 -1.94 14.65
C PRO A 121 -5.34 -1.44 16.05
N THR A 122 -6.28 -0.72 16.66
CA THR A 122 -6.19 -0.13 18.02
C THR A 122 -5.13 0.98 18.22
N ILE A 123 -4.18 1.14 17.31
CA ILE A 123 -3.07 2.10 17.42
C ILE A 123 -3.25 3.25 16.42
N GLY A 124 -3.26 2.95 15.13
CA GLY A 124 -3.29 3.95 14.05
C GLY A 124 -4.69 4.36 13.60
N SER A 125 -4.82 5.58 13.11
CA SER A 125 -6.01 6.10 12.43
C SER A 125 -6.33 5.26 11.20
N CYS A 126 -7.62 5.07 10.90
CA CYS A 126 -8.06 4.47 9.65
C CYS A 126 -8.27 5.58 8.59
N PHE A 127 -8.52 5.24 7.32
CA PHE A 127 -8.78 6.25 6.28
C PHE A 127 -9.95 7.18 6.65
N GLY A 128 -11.03 6.62 7.21
CA GLY A 128 -12.17 7.40 7.73
C GLY A 128 -11.87 8.31 8.93
N CYS A 129 -10.65 8.28 9.48
CA CYS A 129 -10.21 9.24 10.50
C CYS A 129 -9.67 10.55 9.91
N ARG A 130 -9.47 10.61 8.59
CA ARG A 130 -9.04 11.82 7.90
C ARG A 130 -10.15 12.87 7.94
N ASN A 131 -9.79 14.14 8.15
CA ASN A 131 -10.71 15.22 7.89
C ASN A 131 -10.96 15.34 6.38
N ILE A 132 -12.10 14.82 5.92
CA ILE A 132 -12.54 14.88 4.50
C ILE A 132 -12.72 16.34 4.04
N ASN A 133 -12.97 17.29 4.96
CA ASN A 133 -13.21 18.70 4.64
C ASN A 133 -11.92 19.50 4.40
N LYS A 134 -10.74 18.95 4.69
CA LYS A 134 -9.48 19.56 4.25
C LYS A 134 -9.12 19.02 2.87
N ASP A 135 -9.56 19.79 1.89
CA ASP A 135 -8.77 20.04 0.69
C ASP A 135 -8.64 18.86 -0.30
N ILE A 136 -9.77 18.26 -0.69
CA ILE A 136 -9.86 17.33 -1.84
C ILE A 136 -9.18 17.92 -3.10
N ASN A 137 -9.12 19.24 -3.20
CA ASN A 137 -8.52 19.96 -4.33
C ASN A 137 -7.04 20.32 -4.15
N LYS A 138 -6.42 20.15 -2.98
CA LYS A 138 -5.05 20.62 -2.70
C LYS A 138 -3.99 19.92 -3.53
N TYR A 139 -4.25 18.67 -3.92
CA TYR A 139 -3.36 17.87 -4.76
C TYR A 139 -3.94 17.60 -6.15
N THR A 140 -5.10 18.17 -6.46
CA THR A 140 -5.72 18.08 -7.78
C THR A 140 -4.98 19.00 -8.74
N LEU A 141 -4.24 18.42 -9.67
CA LEU A 141 -3.74 19.19 -10.81
C LEU A 141 -4.93 19.63 -11.67
N SER A 142 -4.85 20.84 -12.24
CA SER A 142 -5.83 21.27 -13.24
C SER A 142 -5.85 20.30 -14.42
N ASP A 143 -7.02 20.08 -15.03
CA ASP A 143 -7.20 19.21 -16.21
C ASP A 143 -6.26 19.55 -17.39
N LYS A 144 -5.71 20.77 -17.41
CA LYS A 144 -4.77 21.28 -18.41
C LYS A 144 -3.33 20.82 -18.22
N THR A 145 -2.96 20.24 -17.07
CA THR A 145 -1.58 19.83 -16.76
C THR A 145 -1.54 18.34 -16.42
N LYS A 146 -1.26 17.50 -17.43
CA LYS A 146 -0.95 16.09 -17.20
C LYS A 146 0.53 15.97 -16.82
N TRP A 147 0.81 15.64 -15.56
CA TRP A 147 2.15 15.22 -15.16
C TRP A 147 2.33 13.75 -15.52
N PRO A 148 3.37 13.37 -16.30
CA PRO A 148 3.57 11.98 -16.67
C PRO A 148 3.95 11.14 -15.45
N THR A 149 3.47 9.90 -15.40
CA THR A 149 4.00 8.92 -14.44
C THR A 149 5.36 8.44 -14.90
N THR A 150 6.39 8.90 -14.22
CA THR A 150 7.80 8.60 -14.51
C THR A 150 8.33 7.48 -13.59
N PRO A 151 9.34 6.70 -14.01
CA PRO A 151 9.82 5.51 -13.28
C PRO A 151 10.27 5.77 -11.84
N GLU A 152 10.82 6.93 -11.53
CA GLU A 152 11.29 7.29 -10.20
C GLU A 152 10.14 7.44 -9.19
N MET A 153 8.94 7.80 -9.64
CA MET A 153 7.79 8.00 -8.76
C MET A 153 7.40 6.71 -8.00
N PRO A 154 7.11 5.58 -8.68
CA PRO A 154 6.85 4.33 -8.00
C PRO A 154 8.08 3.74 -7.31
N ALA A 155 9.30 4.06 -7.76
CA ALA A 155 10.52 3.64 -7.09
C ALA A 155 10.66 4.24 -5.69
N ILE A 156 10.47 5.56 -5.59
CA ILE A 156 10.49 6.29 -4.32
C ILE A 156 9.33 5.84 -3.43
N LEU A 157 8.11 5.80 -3.97
CA LEU A 157 6.90 5.40 -3.24
C LEU A 157 7.04 3.97 -2.68
N GLY A 158 7.40 3.01 -3.53
CA GLY A 158 7.59 1.61 -3.15
C GLY A 158 8.71 1.43 -2.12
N GLY A 159 9.83 2.14 -2.27
CA GLY A 159 10.92 2.12 -1.31
C GLY A 159 10.53 2.62 0.08
N ILE A 160 9.86 3.77 0.16
CA ILE A 160 9.40 4.34 1.43
C ILE A 160 8.34 3.45 2.08
N MET A 161 7.33 2.99 1.33
CA MET A 161 6.31 2.09 1.85
C MET A 161 6.92 0.78 2.37
N THR A 162 7.87 0.20 1.63
CA THR A 162 8.59 -1.01 2.07
C THR A 162 9.35 -0.75 3.37
N ASN A 163 10.04 0.38 3.50
CA ASN A 163 10.74 0.74 4.75
C ASN A 163 9.78 0.85 5.93
N LEU A 164 8.62 1.47 5.74
CA LEU A 164 7.59 1.59 6.77
C LEU A 164 7.02 0.23 7.18
N ILE A 165 6.77 -0.67 6.22
CA ILE A 165 6.34 -2.04 6.50
C ILE A 165 7.39 -2.80 7.32
N ILE A 166 8.67 -2.66 6.99
CA ILE A 166 9.76 -3.28 7.75
C ILE A 166 9.77 -2.79 9.20
N LYS A 167 9.62 -1.47 9.42
CA LYS A 167 9.54 -0.90 10.77
C LYS A 167 8.39 -1.48 11.59
N ILE A 168 7.23 -1.72 10.97
CA ILE A 168 6.09 -2.38 11.62
C ILE A 168 6.47 -3.80 12.04
N PHE A 169 7.12 -4.58 11.16
CA PHE A 169 7.54 -5.95 11.48
C PHE A 169 8.62 -6.02 12.55
N LEU A 170 9.48 -5.00 12.65
CA LEU A 170 10.47 -4.86 13.72
C LEU A 170 9.89 -4.33 15.03
N GLY A 171 8.62 -3.90 15.04
CA GLY A 171 7.96 -3.30 16.20
C GLY A 171 8.37 -1.84 16.49
N CYS A 172 9.01 -1.17 15.52
CA CYS A 172 9.43 0.23 15.60
C CYS A 172 8.28 1.19 15.23
N TYR A 173 7.10 1.01 15.86
CA TYR A 173 5.88 1.74 15.52
C TYR A 173 6.01 3.26 15.65
N ASN A 174 6.79 3.74 16.62
CA ASN A 174 7.10 5.16 16.85
C ASN A 174 7.88 5.82 15.70
N GLU A 175 8.48 5.04 14.80
CA GLU A 175 9.21 5.51 13.63
C GLU A 175 8.41 5.40 12.32
N THR A 176 7.10 5.14 12.44
CA THR A 176 6.18 4.97 11.31
C THR A 176 5.21 6.13 11.17
N LEU A 177 4.43 6.10 10.08
CA LEU A 177 3.41 7.09 9.73
C LEU A 177 2.07 6.85 10.46
N ILE A 178 2.11 6.56 11.76
CA ILE A 178 0.88 6.49 12.57
C ILE A 178 0.30 7.90 12.67
N ASP A 179 -0.97 8.05 12.29
CA ASP A 179 -1.73 9.30 12.33
C ASP A 179 -1.13 10.41 11.46
N ASN A 180 -0.29 10.05 10.48
CA ASN A 180 0.40 11.00 9.61
C ASN A 180 0.51 10.47 8.19
N ALA A 181 0.42 11.33 7.19
CA ALA A 181 0.80 11.02 5.82
C ALA A 181 1.96 11.91 5.40
N TYR A 182 2.83 11.40 4.53
CA TYR A 182 3.82 12.22 3.85
C TYR A 182 3.35 12.55 2.45
N VAL A 183 3.50 13.81 2.06
CA VAL A 183 3.30 14.26 0.69
C VAL A 183 4.57 14.90 0.19
N TYR A 184 5.16 14.26 -0.81
CA TYR A 184 6.38 14.70 -1.46
C TYR A 184 6.03 15.35 -2.80
N ASN A 185 6.34 16.64 -2.93
CA ASN A 185 6.15 17.41 -4.14
C ASN A 185 7.40 17.32 -5.02
N MET A 186 7.31 16.53 -6.10
CA MET A 186 8.42 16.31 -7.05
C MET A 186 8.82 17.57 -7.82
N ARG A 187 7.96 18.59 -7.89
CA ARG A 187 8.26 19.81 -8.66
C ARG A 187 9.28 20.70 -7.94
N ASN A 188 9.25 20.74 -6.61
CA ASN A 188 10.11 21.60 -5.80
C ASN A 188 10.85 20.84 -4.68
N HIS A 189 10.75 19.50 -4.69
CA HIS A 189 11.33 18.59 -3.69
C HIS A 189 10.89 18.87 -2.25
N ALA A 190 9.75 19.54 -2.05
CA ALA A 190 9.22 19.76 -0.71
C ALA A 190 8.57 18.50 -0.15
N LEU A 191 8.99 18.09 1.05
CA LEU A 191 8.33 17.07 1.85
C LEU A 191 7.43 17.73 2.89
N SER A 192 6.16 17.36 2.90
CA SER A 192 5.17 17.85 3.87
C SER A 192 4.54 16.69 4.63
N GLN A 193 4.16 16.93 5.88
CA GLN A 193 3.49 15.98 6.73
C GLN A 193 2.06 16.44 6.99
N GLU A 194 1.09 15.60 6.68
CA GLU A 194 -0.32 15.83 6.97
C GLU A 194 -0.76 14.99 8.16
N LYS A 195 -1.31 15.63 9.19
CA LYS A 195 -1.83 14.91 10.37
C LYS A 195 -3.23 14.37 10.10
N TYR A 196 -3.44 13.11 10.45
CA TYR A 196 -4.77 12.50 10.52
C TYR A 196 -5.43 12.93 11.84
N VAL A 197 -6.32 13.92 11.73
CA VAL A 197 -7.06 14.45 12.87
C VAL A 197 -8.56 14.27 12.59
N LEU A 198 -9.24 13.44 13.38
CA LEU A 198 -10.67 13.58 13.60
C LEU A 198 -10.85 14.86 14.42
N GLU A 199 -11.51 15.85 13.82
CA GLU A 199 -11.73 17.13 14.49
C GLU A 199 -12.75 16.99 15.62
N ASN A 200 -13.72 16.08 15.53
CA ASN A 200 -14.72 15.82 16.58
C ASN A 200 -15.27 14.39 16.53
N GLY A 201 -15.52 13.80 17.69
CA GLY A 201 -16.29 12.57 17.84
C GLY A 201 -15.52 11.26 17.66
N GLU A 202 -16.28 10.18 17.59
CA GLU A 202 -15.82 8.82 17.36
C GLU A 202 -15.85 8.53 15.85
N CYS A 203 -14.78 7.95 15.30
CA CYS A 203 -14.76 7.59 13.88
C CYS A 203 -15.91 6.62 13.58
N PRO A 204 -16.78 6.88 12.58
CA PRO A 204 -17.92 6.02 12.30
C PRO A 204 -17.50 4.62 11.84
N ILE A 205 -16.29 4.47 11.31
CA ILE A 205 -15.74 3.21 10.78
C ILE A 205 -14.98 2.44 11.86
N CYS A 206 -13.85 2.97 12.34
CA CYS A 206 -13.00 2.23 13.29
C CYS A 206 -13.38 2.43 14.76
N LYS A 207 -14.40 3.23 15.06
CA LYS A 207 -14.88 3.51 16.42
C LYS A 207 -13.82 4.12 17.36
N LYS A 208 -12.69 4.60 16.81
CA LYS A 208 -11.67 5.31 17.59
C LYS A 208 -12.21 6.69 17.96
N ASN A 209 -12.29 6.96 19.25
CA ASN A 209 -12.51 8.32 19.77
C ASN A 209 -11.16 9.01 19.83
N ASN A 210 -10.99 10.12 19.11
CA ASN A 210 -9.67 10.76 18.90
C ASN A 210 -9.07 11.45 20.14
N LYS A 211 -9.58 11.13 21.32
CA LYS A 211 -8.99 11.47 22.62
C LYS A 211 -8.07 10.35 23.15
N VAL A 212 -7.36 9.65 22.27
CA VAL A 212 -6.29 8.74 22.73
C VAL A 212 -5.15 9.62 23.22
N LYS A 213 -5.11 9.84 24.54
CA LYS A 213 -3.88 10.25 25.22
C LYS A 213 -2.79 9.27 24.83
N ASP A 214 -1.65 9.85 24.49
CA ASP A 214 -0.37 9.22 24.16
C ASP A 214 0.01 8.12 25.16
N ASN A 215 -0.63 6.95 25.02
CA ASN A 215 -0.36 5.78 25.82
C ASN A 215 0.25 4.77 24.85
N ASN A 216 1.58 4.76 24.84
CA ASN A 216 2.47 3.80 24.18
C ASN A 216 2.08 2.35 24.50
N ILE A 217 1.04 1.82 23.87
CA ILE A 217 0.68 0.40 23.97
C ILE A 217 1.33 -0.32 22.79
N ARG A 218 2.48 -0.94 23.08
CA ARG A 218 3.24 -1.82 22.19
C ARG A 218 2.46 -3.13 21.96
N ALA A 219 1.84 -3.28 20.79
CA ALA A 219 1.41 -4.59 20.32
C ALA A 219 2.52 -5.18 19.43
N LYS A 220 3.27 -6.17 19.91
CA LYS A 220 4.18 -6.96 19.05
C LYS A 220 3.36 -8.01 18.32
N THR A 221 2.99 -7.76 17.06
CA THR A 221 2.35 -8.79 16.23
C THR A 221 3.37 -9.33 15.22
N PHE A 222 3.65 -10.63 15.31
CA PHE A 222 4.51 -11.33 14.35
C PHE A 222 3.67 -11.65 13.11
N ILE A 223 4.00 -11.03 11.98
CA ILE A 223 3.23 -11.10 10.73
C ILE A 223 3.81 -12.22 9.86
N ARG A 224 3.00 -13.22 9.49
CA ARG A 224 3.42 -14.43 8.74
C ARG A 224 3.11 -14.37 7.23
N SER A 225 2.16 -13.53 6.81
CA SER A 225 1.57 -13.47 5.46
C SER A 225 1.18 -12.03 5.08
N VAL A 226 1.67 -11.54 3.94
CA VAL A 226 1.34 -10.19 3.44
C VAL A 226 0.51 -10.31 2.16
N CYS A 227 -0.62 -9.61 2.10
CA CYS A 227 -1.41 -9.48 0.89
C CYS A 227 -1.03 -8.17 0.18
N PHE A 228 -0.63 -8.28 -1.08
CA PHE A 228 -0.41 -7.16 -1.98
C PHE A 228 -1.60 -7.05 -2.93
N CYS A 229 -2.34 -5.96 -2.83
CA CYS A 229 -3.33 -5.59 -3.84
C CYS A 229 -2.63 -4.61 -4.78
N LEU A 230 -2.04 -5.11 -5.87
CA LEU A 230 -1.33 -4.30 -6.87
C LEU A 230 -2.30 -3.83 -7.94
N LEU A 231 -2.14 -2.60 -8.46
CA LEU A 231 -2.57 -2.23 -9.81
C LEU A 231 -1.67 -1.10 -10.37
N SER A 232 -1.60 -1.06 -11.70
CA SER A 232 -1.26 0.02 -12.67
C SER A 232 -0.06 0.98 -12.45
N GLY A 233 0.42 1.22 -11.24
CA GLY A 233 1.33 2.31 -10.90
C GLY A 233 2.78 1.91 -10.61
N GLY A 234 3.06 0.62 -10.38
CA GLY A 234 4.38 0.14 -9.95
C GLY A 234 4.54 0.28 -8.43
N VAL A 235 4.70 -0.86 -7.75
CA VAL A 235 5.37 -0.88 -6.44
C VAL A 235 6.74 -1.44 -6.71
N ALA A 236 7.78 -0.62 -6.55
CA ALA A 236 9.13 -1.13 -6.53
C ALA A 236 9.32 -1.99 -5.28
N PHE A 237 9.38 -3.31 -5.48
CA PHE A 237 10.07 -4.16 -4.53
C PHE A 237 11.55 -3.82 -4.62
N TYR A 238 12.10 -3.16 -3.59
CA TYR A 238 13.54 -3.13 -3.40
C TYR A 238 13.99 -4.54 -3.03
N LEU A 239 14.40 -5.28 -4.07
CA LEU A 239 15.21 -6.48 -3.97
C LEU A 239 16.60 -6.05 -3.52
N LEU A 240 16.88 -6.11 -2.21
CA LEU A 240 18.26 -6.14 -1.76
C LEU A 240 18.76 -7.59 -1.86
N LEU A 241 19.81 -7.73 -2.65
CA LEU A 241 20.58 -8.94 -2.90
C LEU A 241 20.87 -9.67 -1.58
N GLY A 242 20.75 -10.99 -1.65
CA GLY A 242 21.11 -11.87 -0.56
C GLY A 242 22.55 -11.60 -0.10
N SER A 243 22.69 -11.42 1.20
CA SER A 243 23.74 -12.09 1.94
C SER A 243 23.21 -12.33 3.34
N SER A 244 23.29 -13.59 3.74
CA SER A 244 23.18 -14.09 5.10
C SER A 244 23.85 -13.14 6.08
N LEU A 245 23.07 -12.45 6.91
CA LEU A 245 23.57 -11.83 8.13
C LEU A 245 22.53 -12.05 9.24
N LEU A 246 22.99 -12.89 10.17
CA LEU A 246 22.67 -13.08 11.59
C LEU A 246 21.73 -12.05 12.23
#